data_AF-A0A832HNT7-F1
#
_entry.id   AF-A0A832HNT7-F1
#
_cell.length_a   1.000
_cell.length_b   1.000
_cell.length_c   1.000
_cell.angle_alpha   90.00
_cell.angle_beta   90.00
_cell.angle_gamma   90.00
#
_symmetry.space_group_name_H-M   'P 1'
#
loop_
_entity.id
_entity.type
_entity.pdbx_description
1 polymer ?
#
loop_
_entity_poly.entity_id
_entity_poly.type
_entity_poly.pdbx_seq_one_letter_code
_entity_poly.pdbx_strand_id
1 'polypeptide(L)'
;MHNGQLKSFLRAFWRGDVWPPTNYQIASGLAAYGHKELAADICDKTIANAIKNGISEHYDSVTGKALGVPDYCMSCTLVTMMLDGLTKRHKLKLRGRSESKAANGGEPPKQ
;
A
#
# COMPACT_ATOMS: atom_id res chain seq x y z
N MET A 1 3.44 26.83 29.05
CA MET A 1 2.23 26.53 28.25
C MET A 1 2.50 25.26 27.44
N HIS A 2 1.48 24.41 27.30
CA HIS A 2 1.54 22.99 26.96
C HIS A 2 2.02 22.68 25.53
N ASN A 3 3.22 22.10 25.35
CA ASN A 3 3.66 21.49 24.08
C ASN A 3 2.93 20.17 23.74
N GLY A 4 2.06 19.68 24.63
CA GLY A 4 1.27 18.45 24.44
C GLY A 4 -0.01 18.65 23.61
N GLN A 5 -0.65 19.83 23.67
CA GLN A 5 -1.93 20.07 22.99
C GLN A 5 -1.78 20.25 21.47
N LEU A 6 -0.65 20.78 21.00
CA LEU A 6 -0.43 20.98 19.56
C LEU A 6 -0.30 19.64 18.79
N LYS A 7 0.25 18.61 19.44
CA LYS A 7 0.40 17.26 18.85
C LYS A 7 -0.94 16.51 18.73
N SER A 8 -1.93 16.87 19.56
CA SER A 8 -3.24 16.22 19.57
C SER A 8 -4.15 16.68 18.45
N PHE A 9 -3.99 17.91 17.94
CA PHE A 9 -4.88 18.44 16.90
C PHE A 9 -4.62 17.83 15.52
N LEU A 10 -3.37 17.42 15.26
CA LEU A 10 -2.96 16.79 13.99
C LEU A 10 -3.31 15.29 13.93
N ARG A 11 -3.50 14.65 15.09
CA ARG A 11 -3.86 13.23 15.23
C ARG A 11 -5.32 13.11 15.58
N ALA A 12 -6.14 13.26 14.57
CA ALA A 12 -7.57 13.24 14.73
C ALA A 12 -8.14 12.28 13.69
N PHE A 13 -8.64 11.15 14.21
CA PHE A 13 -9.38 10.15 13.45
C PHE A 13 -10.46 10.85 12.59
N TRP A 14 -10.43 10.63 11.28
CA TRP A 14 -11.26 11.30 10.27
C TRP A 14 -11.17 12.84 10.17
N ARG A 15 -10.24 13.50 10.87
CA ARG A 15 -10.11 14.98 10.90
C ARG A 15 -8.69 15.48 10.60
N GLY A 16 -7.85 14.65 9.99
CA GLY A 16 -6.49 15.05 9.64
C GLY A 16 -5.58 13.89 9.29
N ASP A 17 -5.88 12.69 9.77
CA ASP A 17 -5.09 11.49 9.45
C ASP A 17 -5.22 11.11 7.97
N VAL A 18 -4.18 10.49 7.42
CA VAL A 18 -4.16 9.97 6.06
C VAL A 18 -4.68 8.54 6.03
N TRP A 19 -5.63 8.29 5.13
CA TRP A 19 -6.29 6.99 4.98
C TRP A 19 -6.01 6.41 3.59
N PRO A 20 -5.44 5.19 3.48
CA PRO A 20 -5.27 4.50 2.20
C PRO A 20 -6.56 4.40 1.35
N PRO A 21 -7.76 4.12 1.93
CA PRO A 21 -9.03 4.17 1.20
C PRO A 21 -9.29 5.48 0.49
N THR A 22 -9.16 6.60 1.20
CA THR A 22 -9.42 7.93 0.64
C THR A 22 -8.40 8.26 -0.46
N ASN A 23 -7.12 7.95 -0.24
CA ASN A 23 -6.08 8.14 -1.25
C ASN A 23 -6.36 7.34 -2.52
N TYR A 24 -6.81 6.08 -2.38
CA TYR A 24 -7.17 5.25 -3.53
C TYR A 24 -8.35 5.82 -4.31
N GLN A 25 -9.43 6.20 -3.63
CA GLN A 25 -10.62 6.76 -4.28
C GLN A 25 -10.31 8.04 -5.06
N ILE A 26 -9.48 8.92 -4.48
CA ILE A 26 -9.04 10.15 -5.16
C ILE A 26 -8.17 9.80 -6.37
N ALA A 27 -7.17 8.93 -6.20
CA ALA A 27 -6.25 8.58 -7.28
C ALA A 27 -6.96 7.85 -8.43
N SER A 28 -7.87 6.92 -8.13
CA SER A 28 -8.63 6.20 -9.15
C SER A 28 -9.55 7.14 -9.94
N GLY A 29 -10.22 8.06 -9.26
CA GLY A 29 -11.01 9.12 -9.92
C GLY A 29 -10.14 10.00 -10.81
N LEU A 30 -9.00 10.49 -10.32
CA LEU A 30 -8.07 11.28 -11.11
C LEU A 30 -7.58 10.53 -12.36
N ALA A 31 -7.22 9.26 -12.22
CA ALA A 31 -6.79 8.42 -13.33
C ALA A 31 -7.89 8.25 -14.38
N ALA A 32 -9.15 8.02 -13.94
CA ALA A 32 -10.30 7.86 -14.82
C ALA A 32 -10.60 9.12 -15.65
N TYR A 33 -10.28 10.31 -15.13
CA TYR A 33 -10.46 11.59 -15.81
C TYR A 33 -9.19 12.11 -16.53
N GLY A 34 -8.18 11.25 -16.73
CA GLY A 34 -6.98 11.58 -17.51
C GLY A 34 -5.85 12.24 -16.72
N HIS A 35 -6.01 12.48 -15.42
CA HIS A 35 -4.97 13.04 -14.54
C HIS A 35 -4.02 11.96 -14.02
N LYS A 36 -3.45 11.17 -14.94
CA LYS A 36 -2.66 9.97 -14.63
C LYS A 36 -1.41 10.27 -13.79
N GLU A 37 -0.71 11.35 -14.09
CA GLU A 37 0.52 11.70 -13.36
C GLU A 37 0.24 12.05 -11.89
N LEU A 38 -0.83 12.81 -11.63
CA LEU A 38 -1.22 13.17 -10.28
C LEU A 38 -1.71 11.94 -9.49
N ALA A 39 -2.50 11.07 -10.14
CA ALA A 39 -2.92 9.80 -9.55
C ALA A 39 -1.71 8.95 -9.15
N ALA A 40 -0.72 8.85 -10.03
CA ALA A 40 0.50 8.08 -9.79
C ALA A 40 1.36 8.66 -8.66
N ASP A 41 1.45 10.00 -8.56
CA ASP A 41 2.15 10.66 -7.46
C ASP A 41 1.51 10.37 -6.10
N ILE A 42 0.18 10.36 -6.01
CA ILE A 42 -0.57 10.02 -4.79
C ILE A 42 -0.32 8.57 -4.40
N CYS A 43 -0.45 7.65 -5.36
CA CYS A 43 -0.24 6.22 -5.13
C CYS A 43 1.20 5.95 -4.70
N ASP A 44 2.19 6.49 -5.40
CA ASP A 44 3.59 6.27 -5.06
C ASP A 44 3.96 6.81 -3.67
N LYS A 45 3.40 7.96 -3.27
CA LYS A 45 3.62 8.50 -1.91
C LYS A 45 2.98 7.62 -0.85
N THR A 46 1.79 7.09 -1.13
CA THR A 46 1.09 6.16 -0.23
C THR A 46 1.90 4.87 -0.07
N ILE A 47 2.35 4.28 -1.18
CA ILE A 47 3.19 3.06 -1.17
C ILE A 47 4.52 3.31 -0.48
N ALA A 48 5.20 4.42 -0.77
CA ALA A 48 6.46 4.76 -0.11
C ALA A 48 6.29 4.89 1.42
N ASN A 49 5.18 5.48 1.88
CA ASN A 49 4.90 5.58 3.30
C ASN A 49 4.63 4.21 3.95
N ALA A 50 3.88 3.33 3.27
CA ALA A 50 3.62 1.97 3.72
C ALA A 50 4.88 1.09 3.74
N ILE A 51 5.78 1.22 2.75
CA ILE A 51 7.08 0.54 2.74
C ILE A 51 7.91 0.99 3.95
N LYS A 52 7.89 2.29 4.27
CA LYS A 52 8.68 2.85 5.37
C LYS A 52 8.12 2.52 6.76
N ASN A 53 6.80 2.56 6.94
CA ASN A 53 6.15 2.51 8.26
C ASN A 53 5.33 1.23 8.51
N GLY A 54 5.25 0.33 7.53
CA GLY A 54 4.30 -0.79 7.52
C GLY A 54 2.93 -0.39 6.99
N ILE A 55 2.14 -1.37 6.55
CA ILE A 55 0.74 -1.14 6.17
C ILE A 55 -0.06 -0.95 7.46
N SER A 56 -0.81 0.16 7.53
CA SER A 56 -1.64 0.52 8.68
C SER A 56 -3.03 0.96 8.24
N GLU A 57 -3.98 0.93 9.18
CA GLU A 57 -5.33 1.49 9.01
C GLU A 57 -5.31 2.95 8.56
N HIS A 58 -4.53 3.79 9.24
CA HIS A 58 -4.32 5.19 8.89
C HIS A 58 -2.93 5.68 9.34
N TYR A 59 -2.56 6.90 8.94
CA TYR A 59 -1.26 7.48 9.25
C TYR A 59 -1.39 8.93 9.73
N ASP A 60 -0.47 9.34 10.59
CA ASP A 60 -0.28 10.75 10.94
C ASP A 60 0.08 11.54 9.66
N SER A 61 -0.67 12.59 9.34
CA SER A 61 -0.53 13.31 8.06
C SER A 61 0.76 14.11 7.90
N VAL A 62 1.42 14.45 9.01
CA VAL A 62 2.65 15.24 8.99
C VAL A 62 3.88 14.34 9.00
N THR A 63 3.86 13.33 9.85
CA THR A 63 5.02 12.46 10.09
C THR A 63 4.99 11.17 9.27
N GLY A 64 3.82 10.76 8.78
CA GLY A 64 3.60 9.49 8.09
C GLY A 64 3.59 8.28 9.03
N LYS A 65 3.69 8.48 10.35
CA LYS A 65 3.73 7.39 11.34
C LYS A 65 2.45 6.56 11.25
N ALA A 66 2.59 5.24 11.25
CA ALA A 66 1.47 4.30 11.33
C ALA A 66 0.63 4.53 12.60
N LEU A 67 -0.69 4.56 12.44
CA LEU A 67 -1.69 4.70 13.49
C LEU A 67 -2.80 3.65 13.28
N GLY A 68 -3.49 3.29 14.36
CA GLY A 68 -4.58 2.30 14.31
C GLY A 68 -4.08 0.87 14.18
N VAL A 69 -4.84 0.04 13.48
CA VAL A 69 -4.58 -1.40 13.34
C VAL A 69 -3.52 -1.69 12.25
N PRO A 70 -2.43 -2.42 12.55
CA PRO A 70 -1.46 -2.87 11.55
C PRO A 70 -2.08 -3.92 10.61
N ASP A 71 -1.62 -3.95 9.36
CA ASP A 71 -2.06 -4.90 8.33
C ASP A 71 -3.59 -4.97 8.15
N TYR A 72 -4.26 -3.83 8.35
CA TYR A 72 -5.71 -3.73 8.19
C TYR A 72 -6.13 -4.16 6.78
N CYS A 73 -7.06 -5.12 6.71
CA CYS A 73 -7.43 -5.83 5.48
C CYS A 73 -7.77 -4.87 4.30
N MET A 74 -8.52 -3.80 4.59
CA MET A 74 -8.86 -2.80 3.57
C MET A 74 -7.61 -2.08 3.05
N SER A 75 -6.71 -1.66 3.95
CA SER A 75 -5.46 -1.01 3.57
C SER A 75 -4.57 -1.94 2.73
N CYS A 76 -4.46 -3.22 3.11
CA CYS A 76 -3.71 -4.24 2.35
C CYS A 76 -4.27 -4.41 0.92
N THR A 77 -5.59 -4.50 0.81
CA THR A 77 -6.28 -4.62 -0.48
C THR A 77 -5.99 -3.42 -1.37
N LEU A 78 -6.14 -2.21 -0.82
CA LEU A 78 -6.00 -0.99 -1.61
C LEU A 78 -4.56 -0.67 -1.99
N VAL A 79 -3.59 -0.97 -1.11
CA VAL A 79 -2.16 -0.89 -1.46
C VAL A 79 -1.87 -1.81 -2.65
N THR A 80 -2.46 -3.02 -2.66
CA THR A 80 -2.31 -3.96 -3.79
C THR A 80 -2.93 -3.39 -5.06
N MET A 81 -4.14 -2.83 -4.98
CA MET A 81 -4.81 -2.21 -6.14
C MET A 81 -4.08 -0.97 -6.66
N MET A 82 -3.47 -0.15 -5.79
CA MET A 82 -2.62 0.98 -6.22
C MET A 82 -1.40 0.48 -7.00
N LEU A 83 -0.75 -0.57 -6.51
CA LEU A 83 0.39 -1.20 -7.16
C LEU A 83 0.00 -1.86 -8.50
N ASP A 84 -1.26 -2.25 -8.64
CA ASP A 84 -1.84 -2.81 -9.86
C ASP A 84 -2.24 -1.72 -10.86
N GLY A 85 -1.25 -0.96 -11.32
CA GLY A 85 -1.38 -0.08 -12.48
C GLY A 85 -1.65 1.40 -12.20
N LEU A 86 -1.70 1.83 -10.93
CA LEU A 86 -1.79 3.27 -10.60
C LEU A 86 -0.45 3.87 -10.18
N THR A 87 0.52 3.07 -9.71
CA THR A 87 1.88 3.56 -9.38
C THR A 87 2.76 3.70 -10.61
N LYS A 88 3.73 4.63 -10.55
CA LYS A 88 4.79 4.76 -11.58
C LYS A 88 6.19 4.39 -11.06
N ARG A 89 6.46 4.57 -9.76
CA ARG A 89 7.76 4.23 -9.15
C ARG A 89 7.83 2.82 -8.58
N HIS A 90 6.69 2.28 -8.16
CA HIS A 90 6.61 0.95 -7.57
C HIS A 90 5.89 -0.01 -8.52
N LYS A 91 6.34 -1.27 -8.56
CA LYS A 91 5.75 -2.32 -9.41
C LYS A 91 5.51 -3.58 -8.61
N LEU A 92 4.31 -4.14 -8.71
CA LEU A 92 4.01 -5.45 -8.17
C LEU A 92 4.67 -6.54 -9.04
N LYS A 93 5.28 -7.53 -8.39
CA LYS A 93 5.79 -8.73 -9.07
C LYS A 93 5.38 -9.96 -8.26
N LEU A 94 4.87 -10.97 -8.94
CA LEU A 94 4.66 -12.27 -8.32
C LEU A 94 5.99 -12.84 -7.85
N ARG A 95 6.06 -13.31 -6.61
CA ARG A 95 7.20 -14.06 -6.12
C ARG A 95 7.38 -15.25 -7.05
N GLY A 96 8.53 -15.34 -7.72
CA GLY A 96 8.83 -16.45 -8.61
C GLY A 96 8.60 -17.76 -7.87
N ARG A 97 7.77 -18.64 -8.42
CA ARG A 97 7.67 -20.02 -7.93
C ARG A 97 9.06 -20.61 -8.12
N SER A 98 9.76 -20.94 -7.03
CA SER A 98 10.89 -21.85 -7.15
C SER A 98 10.32 -23.12 -7.77
N GLU A 99 10.74 -23.46 -8.98
CA GLU A 99 10.45 -24.77 -9.53
C GLU A 99 10.98 -25.79 -8.51
N SER A 100 10.06 -26.43 -7.79
CA SER A 100 10.39 -27.66 -7.09
C SER A 100 10.84 -28.59 -8.19
N LYS A 101 12.14 -28.92 -8.22
CA LYS A 101 12.68 -29.96 -9.08
C LYS A 101 11.73 -31.14 -9.00
N ALA A 102 11.04 -31.43 -10.10
CA ALA A 102 10.40 -32.71 -10.28
C ALA A 102 11.46 -33.76 -9.97
N ALA A 103 11.18 -34.58 -8.96
CA ALA A 103 12.01 -35.72 -8.62
C ALA A 103 12.03 -36.64 -9.85
N ASN A 104 13.09 -36.53 -10.65
CA ASN A 104 13.45 -37.53 -11.63
C ASN A 104 13.82 -38.82 -10.89
N GLY A 105 13.22 -39.95 -11.29
CA GLY A 105 13.73 -41.27 -10.95
C GLY A 105 12.68 -42.35 -10.73
N GLY A 106 11.79 -42.58 -11.70
CA GLY A 106 11.02 -43.83 -11.79
C GLY A 106 11.30 -44.48 -13.14
N GLU A 107 12.09 -45.54 -13.14
CA GLU A 107 12.42 -46.36 -14.32
C GLU A 107 11.14 -46.95 -14.92
N PRO A 108 10.93 -46.91 -16.26
CA PRO A 108 9.76 -47.55 -16.87
C PRO A 108 9.89 -49.09 -16.81
N PRO A 109 8.78 -49.84 -16.72
CA PRO A 109 8.82 -51.28 -16.59
C PRO A 109 9.42 -51.92 -17.84
N LYS A 110 10.37 -52.84 -17.62
CA LYS A 110 10.95 -53.66 -18.69
C LYS A 110 9.85 -54.54 -19.30
N GLN A 111 9.80 -54.53 -20.64
CA GLN A 111 8.97 -55.43 -21.45
C GLN A 111 9.38 -56.89 -21.24
#